data_AF-A0A9D7LPQ5-F1
#
_entry.id   AF-A0A9D7LPQ5-F1
#
_cell.length_a   1.000
_cell.length_b   1.000
_cell.length_c   1.000
_cell.angle_alpha   90.00
_cell.angle_beta   90.00
_cell.angle_gamma   90.00
#
_symmetry.space_group_name_H-M   'P 1'
#
loop_
_entity.id
_entity.type
_entity.pdbx_description
1 polymer ?
#
loop_
_entity_poly.entity_id
_entity_poly.type
_entity_poly.pdbx_seq_one_letter_code
_entity_poly.pdbx_strand_id
1 'polypeptide(L)'
;MKTLIAMLFAALAASSVYAADDCAAKAAEKKLAGAAKDSFMKKCTADAMGSGSACEATADQKKLAGAARTSFVKKCETDAKGNQAGAACEATATEKKLAGAAKNSFVKKCVADAQAAK
;
A
#
# COMPACT_ATOMS: atom_id res chain seq x y z
N MET A 1 18.86 38.91 6.01
CA MET A 1 17.85 37.95 6.51
C MET A 1 17.01 37.37 5.37
N LYS A 2 17.37 37.54 4.09
CA LYS A 2 18.04 36.51 3.27
C LYS A 2 18.94 35.53 4.03
N THR A 3 18.91 34.26 3.60
CA THR A 3 19.53 33.03 4.11
C THR A 3 18.82 32.38 5.29
N LEU A 4 18.00 31.36 5.00
CA LEU A 4 17.77 30.11 5.76
C LEU A 4 16.58 29.29 5.16
N ILE A 5 16.36 29.34 3.83
CA ILE A 5 15.33 28.53 3.11
C ILE A 5 15.95 27.36 2.33
N ALA A 6 17.26 27.15 2.39
CA ALA A 6 17.94 26.24 1.48
C ALA A 6 18.70 25.11 2.20
N MET A 7 18.05 24.32 3.07
CA MET A 7 18.59 23.02 3.53
C MET A 7 17.48 22.03 3.92
N LEU A 8 16.44 21.85 3.09
CA LEU A 8 15.51 20.71 3.23
C LEU A 8 15.24 20.02 1.89
N PHE A 9 16.26 19.95 1.04
CA PHE A 9 16.22 19.22 -0.24
C PHE A 9 17.48 18.36 -0.44
N ALA A 10 17.94 17.72 0.64
CA ALA A 10 19.08 16.82 0.61
C ALA A 10 18.81 15.58 1.48
N ALA A 11 17.93 14.69 1.02
CA ALA A 11 17.93 13.26 1.34
C ALA A 11 16.80 12.55 0.57
N LEU A 12 16.81 12.62 -0.76
CA LEU A 12 16.04 11.70 -1.62
C LEU A 12 17.02 10.71 -2.28
N ALA A 13 17.79 10.01 -1.45
CA ALA A 13 18.74 9.00 -1.89
C ALA A 13 18.99 7.98 -0.77
N ALA A 14 17.96 7.23 -0.38
CA ALA A 14 18.08 6.00 0.42
C ALA A 14 16.77 5.20 0.34
N SER A 15 16.31 4.91 -0.87
CA SER A 15 15.02 4.27 -1.17
C SER A 15 14.92 2.77 -0.81
N SER A 16 15.70 2.28 0.15
CA SER A 16 15.62 0.90 0.66
C SER A 16 15.54 0.78 2.18
N VAL A 17 15.86 1.84 2.95
CA VAL A 17 15.74 1.86 4.42
C VAL A 17 14.48 2.61 4.89
N TYR A 18 13.81 3.36 4.03
CA TYR A 18 12.69 4.24 4.42
C TYR A 18 11.37 3.51 4.69
N ALA A 19 11.20 2.27 4.19
CA ALA A 19 9.97 1.53 4.39
C ALA A 19 9.75 1.10 5.86
N ALA A 20 10.82 0.75 6.56
CA ALA A 20 10.74 0.32 7.96
C ALA A 20 10.49 1.53 8.90
N ASP A 21 11.18 2.64 8.66
CA ASP A 21 11.02 3.88 9.44
C ASP A 21 9.66 4.55 9.25
N ASP A 22 9.12 4.59 8.02
CA ASP A 22 7.79 5.15 7.75
C ASP A 22 6.69 4.31 8.41
N CYS A 23 6.82 2.98 8.33
CA CYS A 23 5.94 2.07 9.03
C CYS A 23 5.99 2.28 10.54
N ALA A 24 7.20 2.35 11.13
CA ALA A 24 7.40 2.58 12.55
C ALA A 24 6.75 3.89 13.03
N ALA A 25 6.89 4.97 12.25
CA ALA A 25 6.23 6.24 12.51
C ALA A 25 4.70 6.13 12.48
N LYS A 26 4.14 5.44 11.47
CA LYS A 26 2.68 5.21 11.36
C LYS A 26 2.12 4.35 12.50
N ALA A 27 2.86 3.38 13.00
CA ALA A 27 2.46 2.61 14.17
C ALA A 27 2.50 3.45 15.46
N ALA A 28 3.50 4.32 15.60
CA ALA A 28 3.62 5.22 16.73
C ALA A 28 2.50 6.27 16.76
N GLU A 29 2.12 6.84 15.61
CA GLU A 29 0.96 7.74 15.49
C GLU A 29 -0.35 7.05 15.91
N LYS A 30 -0.50 5.76 15.60
CA LYS A 30 -1.67 4.97 16.04
C LYS A 30 -1.58 4.46 17.48
N LYS A 31 -0.52 4.80 18.24
CA LYS A 31 -0.25 4.30 19.60
C LYS A 31 -0.33 2.77 19.70
N LEU A 32 0.04 2.06 18.65
CA LEU A 32 0.05 0.60 18.64
C LEU A 32 1.22 0.12 19.51
N ALA A 33 0.94 -0.77 20.47
CA ALA A 33 1.93 -1.34 21.38
C ALA A 33 1.83 -2.88 21.40
N GLY A 34 2.92 -3.54 21.80
CA GLY A 34 3.01 -5.00 21.86
C GLY A 34 2.70 -5.68 20.52
N ALA A 35 2.03 -6.83 20.57
CA ALA A 35 1.73 -7.65 19.39
C ALA A 35 0.97 -6.92 18.26
N ALA A 36 0.22 -5.86 18.60
CA ALA A 36 -0.48 -5.03 17.61
C ALA A 36 0.48 -4.16 16.80
N LYS A 37 1.56 -3.66 17.43
CA LYS A 37 2.64 -2.96 16.73
C LYS A 37 3.39 -3.90 15.80
N ASP A 38 3.71 -5.11 16.25
CA ASP A 38 4.43 -6.10 15.44
C ASP A 38 3.63 -6.57 14.23
N SER A 39 2.32 -6.81 14.40
CA SER A 39 1.44 -7.14 13.28
C SER A 39 1.29 -5.98 12.29
N PHE A 40 1.18 -4.75 12.79
CA PHE A 40 1.12 -3.57 11.93
C PHE A 40 2.44 -3.32 11.19
N MET A 41 3.59 -3.48 11.86
CA MET A 41 4.91 -3.43 11.22
C MET A 41 5.03 -4.47 10.10
N LYS A 42 4.75 -5.74 10.40
CA LYS A 42 4.80 -6.81 9.38
C LYS A 42 3.90 -6.51 8.20
N LYS A 43 2.67 -6.06 8.45
CA LYS A 43 1.71 -5.71 7.41
C LYS A 43 2.20 -4.53 6.58
N CYS A 44 2.67 -3.48 7.24
CA CYS A 44 3.12 -2.25 6.61
C CYS A 44 4.39 -2.47 5.79
N THR A 45 5.36 -3.24 6.31
CA THR A 45 6.55 -3.62 5.55
C THR A 45 6.21 -4.52 4.36
N ALA A 46 5.26 -5.46 4.51
CA ALA A 46 4.80 -6.29 3.39
C ALA A 46 4.07 -5.45 2.32
N ASP A 47 3.31 -4.43 2.73
CA ASP A 47 2.70 -3.47 1.82
C ASP A 47 3.76 -2.62 1.11
N ALA A 48 4.79 -2.19 1.83
CA ALA A 48 5.90 -1.40 1.31
C ALA A 48 6.86 -2.19 0.39
N MET A 49 7.00 -3.50 0.59
CA MET A 49 7.74 -4.41 -0.31
C MET A 49 7.02 -4.63 -1.65
N GLY A 50 5.83 -4.06 -1.82
CA GLY A 50 5.06 -4.10 -3.06
C GLY A 50 4.40 -5.45 -3.30
N SER A 51 3.20 -5.42 -3.89
CA SER A 51 2.38 -6.61 -4.13
C SER A 51 3.10 -7.70 -4.94
N GLY A 52 4.09 -7.35 -5.76
CA GLY A 52 4.89 -8.29 -6.54
C GLY A 52 5.61 -9.32 -5.67
N SER A 53 6.29 -8.90 -4.60
CA SER A 53 7.07 -9.81 -3.75
C SER A 53 6.19 -10.83 -2.99
N ALA A 54 5.02 -10.41 -2.52
CA ALA A 54 4.06 -11.30 -1.86
C ALA A 54 3.39 -12.27 -2.86
N CYS A 55 3.11 -11.80 -4.08
CA CYS A 55 2.55 -12.63 -5.15
C CYS A 55 3.55 -13.67 -5.66
N GLU A 56 4.84 -13.30 -5.76
CA GLU A 56 5.92 -14.22 -6.07
C GLU A 56 6.11 -15.28 -4.98
N ALA A 57 6.21 -14.87 -3.71
CA ALA A 57 6.32 -15.81 -2.59
C ALA A 57 5.14 -16.80 -2.54
N THR A 58 3.93 -16.33 -2.85
CA THR A 58 2.73 -17.19 -2.94
C THR A 58 2.81 -18.13 -4.14
N ALA A 59 3.32 -17.68 -5.28
CA ALA A 59 3.53 -18.51 -6.45
C ALA A 59 4.56 -19.62 -6.18
N ASP A 60 5.66 -19.27 -5.49
CA ASP A 60 6.73 -20.18 -5.12
C ASP A 60 6.26 -21.20 -4.07
N GLN A 61 5.45 -20.79 -3.08
CA GLN A 61 4.80 -21.71 -2.14
C GLN A 61 3.87 -22.70 -2.86
N LYS A 62 3.14 -22.22 -3.89
CA LYS A 62 2.28 -23.06 -4.74
C LYS A 62 3.07 -23.89 -5.76
N LYS A 63 4.41 -23.79 -5.78
CA LYS A 63 5.31 -24.44 -6.73
C LYS A 63 4.91 -24.18 -8.18
N LEU A 64 4.37 -23.00 -8.47
CA LEU A 64 4.02 -22.61 -9.82
C LEU A 64 5.31 -22.28 -10.58
N ALA A 65 5.48 -22.87 -11.76
CA ALA A 65 6.63 -22.65 -12.64
C ALA A 65 6.18 -22.19 -14.03
N GLY A 66 7.10 -21.56 -14.77
CA GLY A 66 6.87 -21.12 -16.14
C GLY A 66 5.66 -20.19 -16.31
N ALA A 67 4.88 -20.39 -17.37
CA ALA A 67 3.73 -19.54 -17.71
C ALA A 67 2.66 -19.46 -16.61
N ALA A 68 2.50 -20.53 -15.82
CA ALA A 68 1.57 -20.55 -14.70
C ALA A 68 2.00 -19.61 -13.57
N ARG A 69 3.31 -19.53 -13.27
CA ARG A 69 3.87 -18.58 -12.30
C ARG A 69 3.59 -17.15 -12.78
N THR A 70 3.94 -16.83 -14.03
CA THR A 70 3.77 -15.48 -14.58
C THR A 70 2.31 -15.05 -14.59
N SER A 71 1.38 -15.94 -14.95
CA SER A 71 -0.05 -15.64 -14.97
C SER A 71 -0.61 -15.43 -13.57
N PHE A 72 -0.19 -16.25 -12.61
CA PHE A 72 -0.58 -16.11 -11.22
C PHE A 72 -0.06 -14.80 -10.62
N VAL A 73 1.22 -14.49 -10.81
CA VAL A 73 1.82 -13.25 -10.29
C VAL A 73 1.11 -12.03 -10.89
N LYS A 74 0.89 -11.97 -12.21
CA LYS A 74 0.13 -10.89 -12.85
C LYS A 74 -1.29 -10.73 -12.30
N LYS A 75 -2.00 -11.84 -12.11
CA LYS A 75 -3.35 -11.85 -11.55
C LYS A 75 -3.33 -11.33 -10.11
N CYS A 76 -2.45 -11.89 -9.27
CA CYS A 76 -2.30 -11.54 -7.88
C CYS A 76 -1.91 -10.06 -7.70
N GLU A 77 -0.99 -9.54 -8.52
CA GLU A 77 -0.62 -8.11 -8.49
C GLU A 77 -1.78 -7.22 -8.92
N THR A 78 -2.59 -7.67 -9.88
CA THR A 78 -3.77 -6.93 -10.34
C THR A 78 -4.84 -6.91 -9.26
N ASP A 79 -5.12 -8.05 -8.64
CA ASP A 79 -6.08 -8.19 -7.56
C ASP A 79 -5.62 -7.40 -6.32
N ALA A 80 -4.33 -7.48 -5.98
CA ALA A 80 -3.75 -6.71 -4.88
C ALA A 80 -3.86 -5.20 -5.15
N LYS A 81 -3.54 -4.73 -6.36
CA LYS A 81 -3.74 -3.32 -6.76
C LYS A 81 -5.22 -2.91 -6.66
N GLY A 82 -6.15 -3.77 -7.06
CA GLY A 82 -7.59 -3.52 -6.90
C GLY A 82 -8.01 -3.39 -5.43
N ASN A 83 -7.43 -4.22 -4.55
CA ASN A 83 -7.69 -4.18 -3.12
C ASN A 83 -7.09 -2.93 -2.45
N GLN A 84 -5.88 -2.53 -2.86
CA GLN A 84 -5.24 -1.30 -2.40
C GLN A 84 -6.01 -0.06 -2.85
N ALA A 85 -6.50 -0.05 -4.09
CA ALA A 85 -7.41 0.98 -4.56
C ALA A 85 -8.70 1.02 -3.72
N GLY A 86 -9.24 -0.13 -3.33
CA GLY A 86 -10.38 -0.22 -2.41
C GLY A 86 -10.14 0.54 -1.11
N ALA A 87 -9.04 0.25 -0.41
CA ALA A 87 -8.70 0.90 0.85
C ALA A 87 -8.47 2.42 0.69
N ALA A 88 -7.77 2.84 -0.38
CA ALA A 88 -7.55 4.25 -0.67
C ALA A 88 -8.88 4.98 -0.97
N CYS A 89 -9.72 4.38 -1.82
CA CYS A 89 -11.04 4.91 -2.16
C CYS A 89 -11.96 4.99 -0.95
N GLU A 90 -11.90 4.04 -0.01
CA GLU A 90 -12.62 4.09 1.25
C GLU A 90 -12.14 5.20 2.18
N ALA A 91 -10.82 5.44 2.25
CA ALA A 91 -10.24 6.54 3.01
C ALA A 91 -10.69 7.88 2.43
N THR A 92 -10.63 8.06 1.10
CA THR A 92 -11.14 9.26 0.42
C THR A 92 -12.63 9.45 0.62
N ALA A 93 -13.43 8.36 0.59
CA ALA A 93 -14.85 8.45 0.88
C ALA A 93 -15.13 8.93 2.31
N THR A 94 -14.32 8.46 3.27
CA THR A 94 -14.42 8.84 4.69
C THR A 94 -14.01 10.30 4.89
N GLU A 95 -12.96 10.77 4.23
CA GLU A 95 -12.54 12.18 4.25
C GLU A 95 -13.62 13.09 3.68
N LYS A 96 -14.28 12.65 2.60
CA LYS A 96 -15.46 13.32 2.02
C LYS A 96 -16.73 13.16 2.86
N LYS A 97 -16.64 12.51 4.03
CA LYS A 97 -17.77 12.19 4.94
C LYS A 97 -18.93 11.48 4.24
N LEU A 98 -18.64 10.70 3.21
CA LEU A 98 -19.65 9.90 2.53
C LEU A 98 -20.04 8.73 3.43
N ALA A 99 -21.35 8.52 3.58
CA ALA A 99 -21.93 7.42 4.34
C ALA A 99 -22.96 6.65 3.50
N GLY A 100 -23.28 5.43 3.93
CA GLY A 100 -24.32 4.60 3.30
C GLY A 100 -24.12 4.38 1.80
N ALA A 101 -25.19 4.53 1.03
CA ALA A 101 -25.19 4.29 -0.42
C ALA A 101 -24.23 5.21 -1.20
N ALA A 102 -24.02 6.45 -0.72
CA ALA A 102 -23.12 7.41 -1.36
C ALA A 102 -21.65 6.97 -1.23
N LYS A 103 -21.26 6.46 -0.05
CA LYS A 103 -19.93 5.86 0.15
C LYS A 103 -19.73 4.68 -0.80
N ASN A 104 -20.69 3.77 -0.86
CA ASN A 104 -20.56 2.56 -1.67
C ASN A 104 -20.45 2.87 -3.18
N SER A 105 -21.21 3.85 -3.66
CA SER A 105 -21.18 4.28 -5.07
C SER A 105 -19.86 4.96 -5.41
N PHE A 106 -19.36 5.84 -4.52
CA PHE A 106 -18.06 6.49 -4.69
C PHE A 106 -16.92 5.47 -4.71
N VAL A 107 -16.89 4.55 -3.74
CA VAL A 107 -15.83 3.54 -3.66
C VAL A 107 -15.83 2.65 -4.90
N LYS A 108 -17.00 2.18 -5.35
CA LYS A 108 -17.10 1.39 -6.61
C LYS A 108 -16.60 2.16 -7.82
N LYS A 109 -17.00 3.42 -7.97
CA LYS A 109 -16.57 4.29 -9.07
C LYS A 109 -15.05 4.51 -9.03
N CYS A 110 -14.54 4.89 -7.86
CA CYS A 110 -13.12 5.15 -7.62
C CYS A 110 -12.25 3.91 -7.89
N VAL A 111 -12.66 2.73 -7.44
CA VAL A 111 -11.95 1.47 -7.71
C VAL A 111 -11.99 1.11 -9.20
N ALA A 112 -13.09 1.36 -9.89
CA ALA A 112 -13.19 1.14 -11.33
C ALA A 112 -12.27 2.10 -12.10
N ASP A 113 -12.28 3.40 -11.76
CA ASP A 113 -11.43 4.40 -12.40
C ASP A 113 -9.93 4.13 -12.13
N ALA A 114 -9.56 3.69 -10.92
CA ALA A 114 -8.19 3.29 -10.58
C ALA A 114 -7.70 2.04 -11.35
N GLN A 115 -8.62 1.13 -11.70
CA GLN A 115 -8.30 -0.03 -12.53
C GLN A 115 -8.18 0.33 -14.02
N ALA A 116 -8.93 1.33 -14.48
CA ALA A 116 -8.92 1.80 -15.87
C ALA A 116 -7.71 2.70 -16.20
N ALA A 117 -7.08 3.32 -15.20
CA ALA A 117 -5.90 4.18 -15.38
C ALA A 117 -4.57 3.40 -15.56
N LYS A 118 -4.61 2.11 -15.92
CA LYS A 118 -3.44 1.24 -16.13
C LYS A 118 -2.97 1.24 -17.58
#